data_AF-A0A7X5YHX8-F1
#
_entry.id   AF-A0A7X5YHX8-F1
#
_cell.length_a   1.000
_cell.length_b   1.000
_cell.length_c   1.000
_cell.angle_alpha   90.00
_cell.angle_beta   90.00
_cell.angle_gamma   90.00
#
_symmetry.space_group_name_H-M   'P 1'
#
loop_
_entity.id
_entity.type
_entity.pdbx_description
1 polymer ?
#
loop_
_entity_poly.entity_id
_entity_poly.type
_entity_poly.pdbx_seq_one_letter_code
_entity_poly.pdbx_strand_id
1 'polypeptide(L)'
;MEQMTMTPSRRLEARHAYGRAVDAFEPVAWRPPSPARFDGRVANDVRPEPEPTFSDMAGGVPAWLTITLGGVIAALTGAMLGGALHI
;
A
#
# COMPACT_ATOMS: atom_id res chain seq x y z
N MET A 1 -12.47 4.16 31.23
CA MET A 1 -13.21 4.37 29.96
C MET A 1 -13.01 3.11 29.15
N GLU A 2 -14.07 2.35 28.93
CA GLU A 2 -14.05 1.16 28.10
C GLU A 2 -13.76 1.61 26.66
N GLN A 3 -12.65 1.17 26.08
CA GLN A 3 -12.33 1.50 24.69
C GLN A 3 -13.38 0.82 23.82
N MET A 4 -14.30 1.60 23.23
CA MET A 4 -15.23 1.13 22.20
C MET A 4 -14.45 0.87 20.92
N THR A 5 -13.66 -0.20 20.91
CA THR A 5 -12.94 -0.63 19.71
C THR A 5 -13.93 -1.32 18.80
N MET A 6 -14.21 -0.71 17.64
CA MET A 6 -15.10 -1.29 16.64
C MET A 6 -14.55 -2.63 16.17
N THR A 7 -15.37 -3.68 16.16
CA THR A 7 -14.92 -4.98 15.67
C THR A 7 -14.60 -4.90 14.16
N PRO A 8 -13.66 -5.69 13.65
CA PRO A 8 -13.28 -5.65 12.23
C PRO A 8 -14.45 -5.86 11.26
N SER A 9 -15.44 -6.68 11.63
CA SER A 9 -16.64 -6.91 10.84
C SER A 9 -17.53 -5.67 10.74
N ARG A 10 -17.77 -4.99 11.85
CA ARG A 10 -18.52 -3.71 11.88
C ARG A 10 -17.79 -2.61 11.12
N ARG A 11 -16.46 -2.64 11.10
CA ARG A 11 -15.63 -1.71 10.33
C ARG A 11 -15.81 -1.89 8.82
N LEU A 12 -15.86 -3.13 8.35
CA LEU A 12 -16.09 -3.44 6.94
C LEU A 12 -17.47 -2.93 6.50
N GLU A 13 -18.50 -3.25 7.28
CA GLU A 13 -19.87 -2.82 7.03
C GLU A 13 -20.01 -1.29 7.03
N ALA A 14 -19.41 -0.62 8.01
CA ALA A 14 -19.39 0.84 8.06
C ALA A 14 -18.66 1.43 6.83
N ARG A 15 -17.53 0.84 6.39
CA ARG A 15 -16.77 1.34 5.24
C ARG A 15 -17.56 1.25 3.95
N HIS A 16 -18.40 0.23 3.81
CA HIS A 16 -19.34 0.14 2.69
C HIS A 16 -20.44 1.21 2.75
N ALA A 17 -20.95 1.54 3.94
CA ALA A 17 -22.04 2.50 4.10
C ALA A 17 -21.59 3.97 4.06
N TYR A 18 -20.45 4.30 4.67
CA TYR A 18 -20.01 5.69 4.92
C TYR A 18 -18.64 6.02 4.30
N GLY A 19 -18.01 5.07 3.61
CA GLY A 19 -16.72 5.29 2.95
C GLY A 19 -15.61 5.68 3.93
N ARG A 20 -14.78 6.66 3.53
CA ARG A 20 -13.63 7.13 4.30
C ARG A 20 -14.00 7.81 5.63
N ALA A 21 -15.25 8.22 5.81
CA ALA A 21 -15.70 8.86 7.05
C ALA A 21 -15.63 7.92 8.27
N VAL A 22 -15.58 6.61 8.05
CA VAL A 22 -15.42 5.60 9.11
C VAL A 22 -14.10 5.72 9.85
N ASP A 23 -13.05 6.17 9.16
CA ASP A 23 -11.73 6.34 9.77
C ASP A 23 -11.69 7.50 10.77
N ALA A 24 -12.68 8.40 10.76
CA ALA A 24 -12.81 9.49 11.74
C ALA A 24 -13.33 9.00 13.11
N PHE A 25 -13.98 7.84 13.15
CA PHE A 25 -14.46 7.23 14.40
C PHE A 25 -13.43 6.29 15.03
N GLU A 26 -12.34 6.02 14.33
CA GLU A 26 -11.22 5.31 14.94
C GLU A 26 -10.64 6.21 16.04
N PRO A 27 -10.48 5.70 17.28
CA PRO A 27 -9.78 6.44 18.30
C PRO A 27 -8.35 6.65 17.79
N VAL A 28 -8.08 7.87 17.28
CA VAL A 28 -6.73 8.30 16.90
C VAL A 28 -5.88 8.06 18.14
N ALA A 29 -4.93 7.12 18.03
CA ALA A 29 -4.03 6.82 19.12
C ALA A 29 -3.36 8.13 19.51
N TRP A 30 -3.73 8.65 20.69
CA TRP A 30 -3.22 9.91 21.18
C TRP A 30 -1.69 9.81 21.20
N ARG A 31 -1.04 10.54 20.28
CA ARG A 31 0.41 10.52 20.19
C ARG A 31 0.94 11.42 21.32
N PRO A 32 1.85 10.92 22.19
CA PRO A 32 2.43 11.76 23.21
C PRO A 32 3.13 12.96 22.54
N PRO A 33 3.02 14.16 23.11
CA PRO A 33 3.66 15.35 22.56
C PRO A 33 5.17 15.11 22.44
N SER A 34 5.75 15.58 21.35
CA SER A 34 7.20 15.57 21.16
C SER A 34 7.89 16.27 22.34
N PRO A 35 8.99 15.73 22.89
CA PRO A 35 9.75 16.40 23.94
C PRO A 35 10.44 17.68 23.45
N ALA A 36 10.38 17.99 22.15
CA ALA A 36 10.84 19.24 21.60
C ALA A 36 9.94 20.39 22.09
N ARG A 37 10.52 21.31 22.87
CA ARG A 37 9.84 22.49 23.46
C ARG A 37 9.14 23.37 22.41
N PHE A 38 9.60 23.32 21.16
CA PHE A 38 9.03 24.01 20.01
C PHE A 38 8.95 23.03 18.82
N ASP A 39 8.11 22.01 18.93
CA ASP A 39 7.67 21.29 17.74
C ASP A 39 6.70 22.21 16.99
N GLY A 40 7.17 22.88 15.94
CA GLY A 40 6.38 23.83 15.14
C GLY A 40 5.30 23.16 14.27
N ARG A 41 5.11 21.85 14.40
CA ARG A 41 4.17 21.07 13.61
C ARG A 41 2.79 21.11 14.26
N VAL A 42 1.78 21.35 13.44
CA VAL A 42 0.38 21.30 13.87
C VAL A 42 0.06 19.87 14.33
N ALA A 43 -0.67 19.72 15.45
CA ALA A 43 -0.96 18.43 16.08
C ALA A 43 -1.69 17.40 15.18
N ASN A 44 -2.17 17.82 14.00
CA ASN A 44 -2.84 17.00 12.99
C ASN A 44 -2.30 17.28 11.57
N ASP A 45 -1.01 17.62 11.44
CA ASP A 45 -0.40 17.73 10.11
C ASP A 45 -0.37 16.35 9.46
N VAL A 46 -1.42 16.05 8.67
CA VAL A 46 -1.52 14.85 7.86
C VAL A 46 -0.39 14.97 6.86
N ARG A 47 0.72 14.27 7.11
CA ARG A 47 1.75 14.10 6.09
C ARG A 47 1.04 13.71 4.79
N PRO A 48 1.28 14.40 3.67
CA PRO A 48 0.79 13.89 2.40
C PRO A 48 1.26 12.44 2.30
N GLU A 49 0.30 11.54 2.06
CA GLU A 49 0.59 10.14 1.74
C GLU A 49 1.69 10.17 0.68
N PRO A 50 2.81 9.44 0.88
CA PRO A 50 3.85 9.37 -0.13
C PRO A 50 3.21 8.97 -1.45
N GLU A 51 3.54 9.67 -2.54
CA GLU A 51 3.01 9.30 -3.85
C GLU A 51 3.33 7.82 -4.11
N PRO A 52 2.33 7.03 -4.55
CA PRO A 52 2.53 5.60 -4.78
C PRO A 52 3.65 5.44 -5.81
N THR A 53 4.74 4.83 -5.36
CA THR A 53 5.88 4.55 -6.22
C THR A 53 5.55 3.38 -7.15
N PHE A 54 6.30 3.22 -8.24
CA PHE A 54 6.14 2.05 -9.13
C PHE A 54 6.28 0.72 -8.38
N SER A 55 7.06 0.68 -7.29
CA SER A 55 7.13 -0.47 -6.39
C SER A 55 5.84 -0.74 -5.62
N ASP A 56 5.07 0.29 -5.27
CA ASP A 56 3.80 0.13 -4.57
C ASP A 56 2.70 -0.42 -5.49
N MET A 57 2.72 -0.04 -6.78
CA MET A 57 1.87 -0.67 -7.80
C MET A 57 2.27 -2.13 -8.07
N ALA A 58 3.56 -2.45 -8.02
CA ALA A 58 4.06 -3.81 -8.19
C ALA A 58 3.83 -4.70 -6.96
N GLY A 59 3.58 -4.13 -5.78
CA GLY A 59 3.30 -4.86 -4.54
C GLY A 59 2.06 -5.76 -4.58
N GLY A 60 1.16 -5.55 -5.55
CA GLY A 60 0.01 -6.42 -5.82
C GLY A 60 0.29 -7.59 -6.76
N VAL A 61 1.47 -7.66 -7.37
CA VAL A 61 1.81 -8.70 -8.36
C VAL A 61 2.48 -9.89 -7.65
N PRO A 62 1.90 -11.10 -7.69
CA PRO A 62 2.52 -12.27 -7.10
C PRO A 62 3.90 -12.56 -7.72
N ALA A 63 4.89 -12.87 -6.88
CA ALA A 63 6.28 -13.08 -7.33
C ALA A 63 6.42 -14.17 -8.42
N TRP A 64 5.59 -15.21 -8.38
CA TRP A 64 5.58 -16.26 -9.40
C TRP A 64 5.23 -15.72 -10.79
N LEU A 65 4.38 -14.70 -10.88
CA LEU A 65 3.95 -14.11 -12.16
C LEU A 65 5.13 -13.40 -12.83
N THR A 66 5.93 -12.66 -12.07
CA THR A 66 7.14 -11.99 -12.55
C THR A 66 8.16 -13.00 -13.09
N ILE A 67 8.35 -14.11 -12.38
CA ILE A 67 9.27 -15.19 -12.81
C ILE A 67 8.77 -15.82 -14.12
N THR A 68 7.47 -16.13 -14.19
CA THR A 68 6.88 -16.79 -15.35
C THR A 68 6.94 -15.89 -16.59
N LEU A 69 6.56 -14.62 -16.44
CA LEU A 69 6.58 -13.65 -17.54
C LEU A 69 8.00 -13.37 -18.02
N GLY A 70 8.95 -13.21 -17.10
CA GLY A 70 10.37 -13.08 -17.44
C GLY A 70 10.89 -14.29 -18.21
N GLY A 71 10.50 -15.50 -17.80
CA GLY A 71 10.84 -16.74 -18.50
C GLY A 71 10.28 -16.82 -19.93
N VAL A 72 9.01 -16.42 -20.14
CA VAL A 72 8.40 -16.37 -21.48
C VAL A 72 9.14 -15.39 -22.38
N ILE A 73 9.42 -14.18 -21.89
CA ILE A 73 10.16 -13.16 -22.65
C ILE A 73 11.56 -13.67 -23.01
N ALA A 74 12.27 -14.30 -22.06
CA ALA A 74 13.58 -14.87 -22.29
C ALA A 74 13.54 -15.98 -23.35
N ALA A 75 12.54 -16.86 -23.30
CA ALA A 75 12.36 -17.94 -24.28
C ALA A 75 12.07 -17.40 -25.69
N LEU A 76 11.19 -16.40 -25.80
CA LEU A 76 10.89 -15.74 -27.08
C LEU A 76 12.14 -15.04 -27.64
N THR A 77 12.86 -14.32 -26.80
CA THR A 77 14.11 -13.65 -27.17
C THR A 77 15.15 -14.68 -27.64
N GLY A 78 15.33 -15.76 -26.89
CA GLY A 78 16.22 -16.86 -27.26
C GLY A 78 15.81 -17.57 -28.55
N ALA A 79 14.51 -17.75 -28.81
CA ALA A 79 14.01 -18.33 -30.05
C ALA A 79 14.23 -17.41 -31.25
N MET A 80 14.03 -16.09 -31.08
CA MET A 80 14.29 -15.10 -32.14
C MET A 80 15.78 -14.99 -32.45
N LEU A 81 16.64 -14.94 -31.43
CA LEU A 81 18.10 -14.95 -31.61
C LEU A 81 18.59 -16.27 -32.17
N GLY A 82 18.07 -17.40 -31.68
CA GLY A 82 18.40 -18.73 -32.17
C GLY A 82 17.99 -18.92 -33.63
N GLY A 83 16.80 -18.46 -34.03
CA GLY A 83 16.37 -18.45 -35.43
C GLY A 83 17.17 -17.48 -36.31
N ALA A 84 17.57 -16.32 -35.78
CA ALA A 84 18.40 -15.36 -36.50
C ALA A 84 19.86 -15.84 -36.68
N LEU A 85 20.36 -16.70 -35.80
CA LEU A 85 21.69 -17.32 -35.87
C LEU A 85 21.69 -18.67 -36.60
N HIS A 86 20.51 -19.19 -36.98
CA HIS A 86 20.37 -20.45 -37.72
C HIS A 86 20.48 -20.26 -39.26
N ILE A 87 21.12 -19.17 -39.68
CA ILE A 87 21.45 -18.84 -41.08
C ILE A 87 22.96 -19.03 -41.24
#